data_AF-A0A8T5M707-F1
#
_entry.id   AF-A0A8T5M707-F1
#
_cell.length_a   1.000
_cell.length_b   1.000
_cell.length_c   1.000
_cell.angle_alpha   90.00
_cell.angle_beta   90.00
_cell.angle_gamma   90.00
#
_symmetry.space_group_name_H-M   'P 1'
#
loop_
_entity.id
_entity.type
_entity.pdbx_description
1 polymer ?
#
loop_
_entity_poly.entity_id
_entity_poly.type
_entity_poly.pdbx_seq_one_letter_code
_entity_poly.pdbx_strand_id
1 'polypeptide(L)'
;MKMNKKIILSLMFLFLLTTFANSVYSEEIQSEEVNIYFFWAHGCPHCQDEKDFLNTLNQKYDNLDIHGLEVTTSKENADLLKKTGKELNADVSGVPFTVVGEQYFSGWYNEETTGKAIEDAVNCVIENHCQDVVGELTTPISQSTHTQGGKAIPERLDLPIIGEVETKNLSLPVLTIIIAALDGFNPCAMWVLLFLISLLLGMQSKKRMWVFGTVFIATSAFVYFLFMSAWLNLFLFLGFVFWVRLAIGFVALGAGIYNIREYFTNPAGTCKVTGTQRRQKIFEKLKKIVQEKHVLLALLGLIVLAFAVNLVELICSAGLPAVYTQILTLTNLEGWQYYSYLLLYVFIFMLDDLFVFFVAMITLQAVGVTNKYGRISHIVGGIIMLIMGALLIFKPELLMFG
;
A
#
# COMPACT_ATOMS: atom_id res chain seq x y z
N MET A 1 20.64 70.29 -55.94
CA MET A 1 19.48 69.60 -56.54
C MET A 1 18.28 69.82 -55.62
N LYS A 2 17.33 70.71 -55.97
CA LYS A 2 16.12 70.96 -55.17
C LYS A 2 15.14 69.82 -55.43
N MET A 3 15.13 68.81 -54.55
CA MET A 3 14.22 67.67 -54.67
C MET A 3 12.79 68.16 -54.43
N ASN A 4 11.91 67.94 -55.41
CA ASN A 4 10.56 68.50 -55.45
C ASN A 4 9.71 67.86 -54.33
N LYS A 5 9.07 68.66 -53.46
CA LYS A 5 8.30 68.16 -52.30
C LYS A 5 7.24 67.11 -52.68
N LYS A 6 6.70 67.18 -53.91
CA LYS A 6 5.75 66.18 -54.45
C LYS A 6 6.36 64.79 -54.65
N ILE A 7 7.66 64.71 -54.98
CA ILE A 7 8.38 63.45 -55.19
C ILE A 7 8.65 62.76 -53.85
N ILE A 8 9.00 63.54 -52.81
CA ILE A 8 9.18 63.02 -51.45
C ILE A 8 7.85 62.50 -50.89
N LEU A 9 6.75 63.22 -51.12
CA LEU A 9 5.42 62.79 -50.68
C LEU A 9 4.96 61.53 -51.43
N SER A 10 5.25 61.42 -52.72
CA SER A 10 4.95 60.24 -53.53
C SER A 10 5.78 59.03 -53.11
N LEU A 11 7.06 59.21 -52.75
CA LEU A 11 7.93 58.14 -52.24
C LEU A 11 7.52 57.70 -50.83
N MET A 12 7.11 58.64 -49.96
CA MET A 12 6.54 58.30 -48.65
C MET A 12 5.23 57.53 -48.78
N PHE A 13 4.35 57.91 -49.71
CA PHE A 13 3.09 57.21 -49.94
C PHE A 13 3.30 55.81 -50.55
N LEU A 14 4.26 55.67 -51.47
CA LEU A 14 4.64 54.38 -52.05
C LEU A 14 5.28 53.46 -50.99
N PHE A 15 6.11 54.02 -50.10
CA PHE A 15 6.69 53.29 -48.96
C PHE A 15 5.61 52.85 -47.96
N LEU A 16 4.62 53.71 -47.68
CA LEU A 16 3.48 53.39 -46.82
C LEU A 16 2.60 52.28 -47.43
N LEU A 17 2.40 52.29 -48.75
CA LEU A 17 1.66 51.25 -49.47
C LEU A 17 2.40 49.91 -49.50
N THR A 18 3.74 49.91 -49.57
CA THR A 18 4.53 48.67 -49.48
C THR A 18 4.57 48.09 -48.06
N THR A 19 4.42 48.92 -47.01
CA THR A 19 4.34 48.42 -45.63
C THR A 19 2.97 47.84 -45.25
N PHE A 20 1.91 48.18 -45.99
CA PHE A 20 0.55 47.66 -45.77
C PHE A 20 0.18 46.46 -46.65
N ALA A 21 1.07 46.04 -47.57
CA ALA A 21 0.86 44.89 -48.45
C ALA A 21 1.51 43.59 -47.95
N ASN A 22 2.04 43.57 -46.72
CA ASN A 22 2.34 42.31 -46.05
C ASN A 22 1.02 41.69 -45.62
N SER A 23 0.51 40.81 -46.47
CA SER A 23 -0.50 39.81 -46.15
C SER A 23 -0.18 39.18 -44.79
N VAL A 24 -0.99 39.51 -43.79
CA VAL A 24 -1.15 38.70 -42.59
C VAL A 24 -1.75 37.39 -43.09
N TYR A 25 -0.87 36.41 -43.32
CA TYR A 25 -1.29 35.02 -43.30
C TYR A 25 -1.70 34.77 -41.85
N SER A 26 -3.00 34.58 -41.62
CA SER A 26 -3.43 33.89 -40.42
C SER A 26 -2.92 32.46 -40.61
N GLU A 27 -1.90 32.07 -39.84
CA GLU A 27 -1.70 30.65 -39.58
C GLU A 27 -3.03 30.17 -38.99
N GLU A 28 -3.71 29.26 -39.67
CA GLU A 28 -4.64 28.37 -38.98
C GLU A 28 -3.80 27.72 -37.90
N ILE A 29 -4.10 28.03 -36.63
CA ILE A 29 -3.66 27.19 -35.52
C ILE A 29 -4.40 25.89 -35.76
N GLN A 30 -3.77 25.00 -36.53
CA GLN A 30 -4.11 23.61 -36.57
C GLN A 30 -3.90 23.16 -35.13
N SER A 31 -4.99 23.04 -34.37
CA SER A 31 -4.94 22.61 -32.98
C SER A 31 -4.20 21.29 -32.97
N GLU A 32 -2.96 21.28 -32.48
CA GLU A 32 -2.18 20.05 -32.36
C GLU A 32 -3.02 19.08 -31.54
N GLU A 33 -3.31 17.91 -32.13
CA GLU A 33 -4.06 16.85 -31.46
C GLU A 33 -3.20 16.35 -30.31
N VAL A 34 -3.74 16.41 -29.09
CA VAL A 34 -3.08 15.95 -27.87
C VAL A 34 -3.46 14.50 -27.65
N ASN A 35 -2.49 13.61 -27.84
CA ASN A 35 -2.67 12.19 -27.58
C ASN A 35 -2.59 11.89 -26.09
N ILE A 36 -3.58 11.17 -25.57
CA ILE A 36 -3.60 10.61 -24.23
C ILE A 36 -3.56 9.08 -24.36
N TYR A 37 -2.54 8.45 -23.80
CA TYR A 37 -2.42 6.99 -23.81
C TYR A 37 -2.84 6.42 -22.46
N PHE A 38 -3.99 5.77 -22.43
CA PHE A 38 -4.62 5.24 -21.22
C PHE A 38 -4.51 3.72 -21.18
N PHE A 39 -3.58 3.17 -20.40
CA PHE A 39 -3.42 1.73 -20.21
C PHE A 39 -4.33 1.23 -19.09
N TRP A 40 -5.15 0.21 -19.39
CA TRP A 40 -6.18 -0.29 -18.46
C TRP A 40 -6.34 -1.81 -18.53
N ALA A 41 -7.00 -2.40 -17.52
CA ALA A 41 -7.25 -3.85 -17.44
C ALA A 41 -8.71 -4.17 -17.09
N HIS A 42 -9.17 -5.37 -17.49
CA HIS A 42 -10.50 -5.84 -17.12
C HIS A 42 -10.63 -6.06 -15.61
N GLY A 43 -11.71 -5.53 -15.03
CA GLY A 43 -12.00 -5.67 -13.60
C GLY A 43 -11.24 -4.68 -12.71
N CYS A 44 -10.61 -3.65 -13.28
CA CYS A 44 -9.97 -2.55 -12.57
C CYS A 44 -10.99 -1.43 -12.26
N PRO A 45 -11.40 -1.22 -10.99
CA PRO A 45 -12.38 -0.19 -10.64
C PRO A 45 -11.85 1.24 -10.90
N HIS A 46 -10.60 1.50 -10.50
CA HIS A 46 -9.96 2.80 -10.70
C HIS A 46 -9.79 3.17 -12.19
N CYS A 47 -9.63 2.17 -13.06
CA CYS A 47 -9.60 2.39 -14.51
C CYS A 47 -10.98 2.81 -15.04
N GLN A 48 -12.06 2.37 -14.41
CA GLN A 48 -13.40 2.79 -14.80
C GLN A 48 -13.64 4.25 -14.42
N ASP A 49 -13.22 4.64 -13.20
CA ASP A 49 -13.35 6.01 -12.71
C ASP A 49 -12.53 7.00 -13.56
N GLU A 50 -11.27 6.65 -13.88
CA GLU A 50 -10.44 7.47 -14.75
C GLU A 50 -10.99 7.58 -16.18
N LYS A 51 -11.56 6.48 -16.71
CA LYS A 51 -12.19 6.49 -18.03
C LYS A 51 -13.38 7.45 -18.08
N ASP A 52 -14.18 7.50 -17.03
CA ASP A 52 -15.34 8.41 -16.94
C ASP A 52 -14.87 9.88 -16.87
N PHE A 53 -13.78 10.16 -16.16
CA PHE A 53 -13.12 11.46 -16.17
C PHE A 53 -12.57 11.82 -17.56
N LEU A 54 -11.80 10.93 -18.20
CA LEU A 54 -11.22 11.17 -19.52
C LEU A 54 -12.29 11.44 -20.59
N ASN A 55 -13.46 10.77 -20.51
CA ASN A 55 -14.60 11.08 -21.36
C ASN A 55 -15.15 12.51 -21.15
N THR A 56 -15.15 12.97 -19.89
CA THR A 56 -15.55 14.34 -19.54
C THR A 56 -14.52 15.36 -20.04
N LEU A 57 -13.24 15.02 -19.94
CA LEU A 57 -12.13 15.83 -20.44
C LEU A 57 -12.18 15.98 -21.97
N ASN A 58 -12.51 14.90 -22.68
CA ASN A 58 -12.70 14.90 -24.14
C ASN A 58 -13.88 15.76 -24.62
N GLN A 59 -14.85 16.06 -23.74
CA GLN A 59 -15.94 17.01 -24.06
C GLN A 59 -15.53 18.46 -23.80
N LYS A 60 -14.49 18.68 -22.99
CA LYS A 60 -14.00 19.99 -22.60
C LYS A 60 -12.96 20.54 -23.59
N TYR A 61 -12.21 19.67 -24.24
CA TYR A 61 -11.17 20.00 -25.21
C TYR A 61 -11.44 19.30 -26.54
N ASP A 62 -11.63 20.07 -27.62
CA ASP A 62 -11.98 19.54 -28.95
C ASP A 62 -10.81 18.87 -29.68
N ASN A 63 -9.58 18.99 -29.16
CA ASN A 63 -8.33 18.52 -29.77
C ASN A 63 -7.65 17.39 -28.96
N LEU A 64 -8.41 16.60 -28.18
CA LEU A 64 -7.88 15.42 -27.49
C LEU A 64 -8.17 14.14 -28.28
N ASP A 65 -7.18 13.25 -28.37
CA ASP A 65 -7.36 11.87 -28.83
C ASP A 65 -6.94 10.88 -27.74
N ILE A 66 -7.89 10.07 -27.26
CA ILE A 66 -7.68 9.17 -26.13
C ILE A 66 -7.53 7.73 -26.61
N HIS A 67 -6.29 7.24 -26.56
CA HIS A 67 -5.90 5.88 -26.91
C HIS A 67 -6.06 4.93 -25.72
N GLY A 68 -7.21 4.26 -25.63
CA GLY A 68 -7.47 3.24 -24.61
C GLY A 68 -6.78 1.90 -24.91
N LEU A 69 -5.71 1.59 -24.18
CA LEU A 69 -4.86 0.40 -24.39
C LEU A 69 -5.12 -0.67 -23.32
N GLU A 70 -5.92 -1.68 -23.67
CA GLU A 70 -6.24 -2.81 -22.77
C GLU A 70 -5.05 -3.77 -22.65
N VAL A 71 -4.59 -4.11 -21.44
CA VAL A 71 -3.35 -4.89 -21.22
C VAL A 71 -3.56 -6.33 -20.70
N THR A 72 -4.77 -6.72 -20.34
CA THR A 72 -5.08 -8.07 -19.80
C THR A 72 -5.06 -9.11 -20.92
N THR A 73 -5.64 -8.79 -22.07
CA THR A 73 -5.83 -9.70 -23.21
C THR A 73 -4.87 -9.39 -24.35
N SER A 74 -4.48 -8.12 -24.52
CA SER A 74 -3.51 -7.72 -25.55
C SER A 74 -2.07 -7.77 -25.03
N LYS A 75 -1.34 -8.79 -25.47
CA LYS A 75 0.10 -8.89 -25.22
C LYS A 75 0.88 -7.73 -25.84
N GLU A 76 0.44 -7.21 -26.98
CA GLU A 76 1.05 -6.08 -27.66
C GLU A 76 0.98 -4.81 -26.81
N ASN A 77 -0.19 -4.50 -26.24
CA ASN A 77 -0.37 -3.34 -25.36
C ASN A 77 0.39 -3.52 -24.04
N ALA A 78 0.43 -4.73 -23.49
CA ALA A 78 1.22 -5.03 -22.30
C ALA A 78 2.73 -4.86 -22.53
N ASP A 79 3.22 -5.21 -23.72
CA ASP A 79 4.62 -4.99 -24.10
C ASP A 79 4.90 -3.51 -24.40
N LEU A 80 3.92 -2.78 -24.97
CA LEU A 80 3.98 -1.32 -25.14
C LEU A 80 4.03 -0.60 -23.78
N LEU A 81 3.23 -1.00 -22.80
CA LEU A 81 3.27 -0.45 -21.43
C LEU A 81 4.66 -0.63 -20.81
N LYS A 82 5.27 -1.81 -20.94
CA LYS A 82 6.62 -2.08 -20.44
C LYS A 82 7.70 -1.24 -21.13
N LYS A 83 7.58 -1.02 -22.45
CA LYS A 83 8.50 -0.16 -23.20
C LYS A 83 8.36 1.29 -22.76
N THR A 84 7.12 1.76 -22.65
CA THR A 84 6.78 3.10 -22.17
C THR A 84 7.34 3.36 -20.78
N GLY A 85 7.16 2.42 -19.85
CA GLY A 85 7.73 2.50 -18.51
C GLY A 85 9.26 2.56 -18.50
N LYS A 86 9.94 1.86 -19.41
CA LYS A 86 11.41 1.94 -19.53
C LYS A 86 11.87 3.29 -20.06
N GLU A 87 11.19 3.84 -21.06
CA GLU A 87 11.55 5.13 -21.67
C GLU A 87 11.35 6.28 -20.69
N LEU A 88 10.20 6.29 -19.99
CA LEU A 88 9.86 7.30 -19.00
C LEU A 88 10.51 7.06 -17.63
N ASN A 89 11.30 5.99 -17.47
CA ASN A 89 11.82 5.51 -16.20
C ASN A 89 10.74 5.43 -15.11
N ALA A 90 9.55 5.01 -15.53
CA ALA A 90 8.31 4.98 -14.77
C ALA A 90 8.00 3.56 -14.27
N ASP A 91 7.42 3.48 -13.08
CA ASP A 91 6.91 2.22 -12.56
C ASP A 91 5.55 1.89 -13.19
N VAL A 92 5.56 0.90 -14.09
CA VAL A 92 4.39 0.39 -14.82
C VAL A 92 3.86 -0.92 -14.23
N SER A 93 4.03 -1.12 -12.92
CA SER A 93 3.62 -2.34 -12.22
C SER A 93 2.11 -2.52 -12.09
N GLY A 94 1.30 -1.52 -12.46
CA GLY A 94 -0.16 -1.56 -12.34
C GLY A 94 -0.87 -0.64 -13.34
N VAL A 95 -2.19 -0.74 -13.36
CA VAL A 95 -3.10 0.11 -14.13
C VAL A 95 -4.17 0.70 -13.19
N PRO A 96 -4.75 1.87 -13.49
CA PRO A 96 -4.55 2.64 -14.72
C PRO A 96 -3.17 3.30 -14.80
N PHE A 97 -2.62 3.39 -16.01
CA PHE A 97 -1.38 4.11 -16.27
C PHE A 97 -1.63 5.01 -17.48
N THR A 98 -1.47 6.31 -17.29
CA THR A 98 -1.86 7.33 -18.28
C THR A 98 -0.67 8.18 -18.66
N VAL A 99 -0.48 8.40 -19.95
CA VAL A 99 0.62 9.22 -20.47
C VAL A 99 0.07 10.34 -21.33
N VAL A 100 0.56 11.56 -21.09
CA VAL A 100 0.24 12.78 -21.83
C VAL A 100 1.53 13.53 -22.11
N GLY A 101 1.97 13.55 -23.36
CA GLY A 101 3.29 14.07 -23.75
C GLY A 101 4.44 13.33 -23.03
N GLU A 102 5.23 14.06 -22.26
CA GLU A 102 6.34 13.50 -21.43
C GLU A 102 5.90 13.11 -20.00
N GLN A 103 4.68 13.47 -19.60
CA GLN A 103 4.19 13.24 -18.25
C GLN A 103 3.42 11.91 -18.16
N TYR A 104 3.59 11.21 -17.04
CA TYR A 104 2.86 9.98 -16.77
C TYR A 104 2.21 10.00 -15.40
N PHE A 105 1.12 9.25 -15.28
CA PHE A 105 0.31 9.11 -14.08
C PHE A 105 0.10 7.62 -13.82
N SER A 106 0.48 7.17 -12.62
CA SER A 106 0.35 5.78 -12.20
C SER A 106 -0.73 5.69 -11.13
N GLY A 107 -1.85 5.05 -11.46
CA GLY A 107 -3.04 4.96 -10.61
C GLY A 107 -3.98 6.17 -10.72
N TRP A 108 -5.22 5.96 -10.28
CA TRP A 108 -6.26 6.98 -10.23
C TRP A 108 -6.80 7.13 -8.82
N TYR A 109 -6.91 8.38 -8.34
CA TYR A 109 -7.47 8.70 -7.03
C TYR A 109 -8.82 9.41 -7.16
N ASN A 110 -8.83 10.64 -7.68
CA ASN A 110 -10.06 11.39 -7.98
C ASN A 110 -9.79 12.53 -8.99
N GLU A 111 -10.86 13.23 -9.40
CA GLU A 111 -10.80 14.33 -10.35
C GLU A 111 -10.00 15.53 -9.84
N GLU A 112 -10.03 15.82 -8.53
CA GLU A 112 -9.36 16.99 -7.94
C GLU A 112 -7.84 16.83 -7.83
N THR A 113 -7.33 15.59 -7.80
CA THR A 113 -5.90 15.28 -7.69
C THR A 113 -5.33 14.75 -9.01
N THR A 114 -5.53 13.46 -9.30
CA THR A 114 -5.01 12.82 -10.52
C THR A 114 -5.65 13.44 -11.76
N GLY A 115 -6.96 13.68 -11.74
CA GLY A 115 -7.66 14.30 -12.86
C GLY A 115 -7.13 15.69 -13.18
N LYS A 116 -6.96 16.54 -12.16
CA LYS A 116 -6.36 17.86 -12.33
C LYS A 116 -4.93 17.80 -12.85
N ALA A 117 -4.12 16.86 -12.36
CA ALA A 117 -2.74 16.69 -12.86
C ALA A 117 -2.69 16.25 -14.34
N ILE A 118 -3.62 15.38 -14.76
CA ILE A 118 -3.79 15.00 -16.17
C ILE A 118 -4.24 16.21 -17.00
N GLU A 119 -5.20 17.00 -16.51
CA GLU A 119 -5.66 18.21 -17.19
C GLU A 119 -4.55 19.26 -17.30
N ASP A 120 -3.75 19.46 -16.25
CA ASP A 120 -2.59 20.35 -16.26
C ASP A 120 -1.54 19.88 -17.28
N ALA A 121 -1.35 18.57 -17.44
CA ALA A 121 -0.49 18.00 -18.47
C ALA A 121 -1.01 18.27 -19.89
N VAL A 122 -2.31 18.10 -20.12
CA VAL A 122 -2.97 18.43 -21.38
C VAL A 122 -2.76 19.90 -21.72
N ASN A 123 -3.02 20.81 -20.78
CA ASN A 123 -2.80 22.24 -20.97
C ASN A 123 -1.32 22.55 -21.25
N CYS A 124 -0.39 21.86 -20.59
CA CYS A 124 1.03 22.02 -20.85
C CYS A 124 1.42 21.62 -22.28
N VAL A 125 0.85 20.53 -22.81
CA VAL A 125 1.09 20.11 -24.21
C VAL A 125 0.53 21.17 -25.17
N ILE A 126 -0.69 21.66 -24.92
CA ILE A 126 -1.34 22.70 -25.74
C ILE A 126 -0.56 24.01 -25.76
N GLU A 127 0.00 24.44 -24.62
CA GLU A 127 0.69 25.73 -24.50
C GLU A 127 2.17 25.68 -24.92
N ASN A 128 2.88 24.59 -24.60
CA ASN A 128 4.35 24.54 -24.69
C ASN A 128 4.88 23.55 -25.74
N HIS A 129 4.02 22.87 -26.52
CA HIS A 129 4.41 21.95 -27.59
C HIS A 129 5.37 20.84 -27.10
N CYS A 130 4.95 20.11 -26.06
CA CYS A 130 5.75 19.03 -25.47
C CYS A 130 5.79 17.78 -26.37
N GLN A 131 6.88 17.01 -26.30
CA GLN A 131 7.12 15.82 -27.11
C GLN A 131 6.18 14.66 -26.74
N ASP A 132 5.60 13.98 -27.73
CA ASP A 132 4.74 12.80 -27.55
C ASP A 132 5.58 11.52 -27.46
N VAL A 133 5.95 11.13 -26.23
CA VAL A 133 6.84 10.00 -25.98
C VAL A 133 6.24 8.67 -26.41
N VAL A 134 4.92 8.49 -26.33
CA VAL A 134 4.28 7.21 -26.66
C VAL A 134 3.96 7.11 -28.14
N GLY A 135 3.56 8.22 -28.78
CA GLY A 135 3.46 8.31 -30.23
C GLY A 135 4.77 7.95 -30.92
N GLU A 136 5.90 8.47 -30.41
CA GLU A 136 7.23 8.14 -30.94
C GLU A 136 7.61 6.67 -30.80
N LEU A 137 7.20 5.99 -29.74
CA LEU A 137 7.46 4.55 -29.55
C LEU A 137 6.69 3.66 -30.55
N THR A 138 5.67 4.20 -31.23
CA THR A 138 4.90 3.49 -32.27
C THR A 138 5.39 3.74 -33.70
N THR A 139 6.35 4.65 -33.90
CA THR A 139 6.98 4.96 -35.21
C THR A 139 8.52 4.81 -35.18
N PRO A 140 9.19 4.32 -36.24
CA PRO A 140 10.63 4.07 -36.17
C PRO A 140 11.50 5.31 -36.51
N ILE A 141 12.45 5.61 -35.60
CA ILE A 141 13.70 6.44 -35.73
C ILE A 141 13.47 7.94 -35.38
N SER A 142 14.20 8.66 -34.49
CA SER A 142 15.63 8.68 -34.10
C SER A 142 15.84 9.41 -32.73
N GLN A 143 17.03 9.25 -32.15
CA GLN A 143 17.44 9.57 -30.76
C GLN A 143 17.51 11.05 -30.31
N SER A 144 17.44 11.19 -28.96
CA SER A 144 17.98 12.22 -28.01
C SER A 144 17.07 13.42 -27.71
N THR A 145 16.71 13.72 -26.45
CA THR A 145 17.64 14.17 -25.39
C THR A 145 16.99 14.06 -24.00
N HIS A 146 17.79 13.71 -22.99
CA HIS A 146 17.39 13.65 -21.58
C HIS A 146 16.90 15.00 -21.03
N THR A 147 15.71 15.00 -20.41
CA THR A 147 15.32 15.98 -19.40
C THR A 147 14.72 15.28 -18.19
N GLN A 148 15.10 15.74 -17.00
CA GLN A 148 14.77 15.14 -15.70
C GLN A 148 13.31 15.50 -15.31
N GLY A 149 12.41 14.52 -15.36
CA GLY A 149 11.02 14.63 -14.89
C GLY A 149 10.87 14.31 -13.40
N GLY A 150 10.24 15.22 -12.66
CA GLY A 150 10.06 15.16 -11.21
C GLY A 150 9.17 14.01 -10.75
N LYS A 151 9.62 13.31 -9.71
CA LYS A 151 8.87 12.27 -9.00
C LYS A 151 7.73 12.88 -8.20
N ALA A 152 6.48 12.62 -8.59
CA ALA A 152 5.33 12.94 -7.76
C ALA A 152 5.18 11.87 -6.66
N ILE A 153 5.47 12.27 -5.42
CA ILE A 153 5.07 11.59 -4.18
C ILE A 153 3.58 11.94 -3.94
N PRO A 154 2.71 11.01 -3.52
CA PRO A 154 1.35 11.36 -3.11
C PRO A 154 1.41 12.37 -1.95
N GLU A 155 0.90 13.57 -2.17
CA GLU A 155 1.17 14.75 -1.32
C GLU A 155 0.49 14.71 0.05
N ARG A 156 -0.47 13.79 0.27
CA ARG A 156 -1.22 13.67 1.53
C ARG A 156 -1.46 12.21 1.93
N LEU A 157 -1.24 11.90 3.20
CA LEU A 157 -1.59 10.63 3.84
C LEU A 157 -2.61 10.92 4.94
N ASP A 158 -3.78 10.30 4.86
CA ASP A 158 -4.86 10.52 5.81
C ASP A 158 -4.74 9.53 6.98
N LEU A 159 -4.51 10.05 8.20
CA LEU A 159 -4.28 9.24 9.39
C LEU A 159 -5.45 9.37 10.38
N PRO A 160 -6.00 8.25 10.88
CA PRO A 160 -7.29 8.19 11.58
C PRO A 160 -7.34 8.92 12.95
N ILE A 161 -6.22 9.47 13.42
CA ILE A 161 -6.11 10.17 14.71
C ILE A 161 -5.49 11.57 14.53
N ILE A 162 -4.71 11.79 13.47
CA ILE A 162 -3.89 13.00 13.28
C ILE A 162 -4.52 13.95 12.24
N GLY A 163 -5.39 13.43 11.36
CA GLY A 163 -5.94 14.18 10.22
C GLY A 163 -4.99 14.18 9.02
N GLU A 164 -5.29 15.01 8.01
CA GLU A 164 -4.50 15.14 6.78
C GLU A 164 -3.05 15.57 7.08
N VAL A 165 -2.07 14.74 6.72
CA VAL A 165 -0.66 15.07 6.88
C VAL A 165 0.03 15.15 5.52
N GLU A 166 0.62 16.32 5.22
CA GLU A 166 1.43 16.53 4.01
C GLU A 166 2.72 15.71 4.07
N THR A 167 2.88 14.76 3.15
CA THR A 167 4.00 13.82 3.10
C THR A 167 5.34 14.48 2.76
N LYS A 168 5.32 15.69 2.16
CA LYS A 168 6.52 16.51 1.90
C LYS A 168 7.17 17.09 3.16
N ASN A 169 6.43 17.22 4.25
CA ASN A 169 6.92 17.85 5.49
C ASN A 169 7.33 16.85 6.58
N LEU A 170 7.09 15.54 6.37
CA LEU A 170 7.59 14.50 7.28
C LEU A 170 8.89 13.90 6.73
N SER A 171 9.91 13.88 7.57
CA SER A 171 11.11 13.11 7.29
C SER A 171 10.76 11.62 7.27
N LEU A 172 11.40 10.86 6.36
CA LEU A 172 11.24 9.40 6.26
C LEU A 172 11.28 8.68 7.63
N PRO A 173 12.17 9.03 8.59
CA PRO A 173 12.15 8.40 9.91
C PRO A 173 10.85 8.59 10.70
N VAL A 174 10.23 9.77 10.61
CA VAL A 174 8.96 10.05 11.30
C VAL A 174 7.84 9.24 10.66
N LEU A 175 7.82 9.17 9.33
CA LEU A 175 6.88 8.33 8.59
C LEU A 175 7.02 6.86 8.98
N THR A 176 8.26 6.34 9.04
CA THR A 176 8.54 4.98 9.50
C THR A 176 7.95 4.72 10.88
N ILE A 177 8.18 5.63 11.84
CA ILE A 177 7.71 5.48 13.21
C ILE A 177 6.17 5.44 13.26
N ILE A 178 5.50 6.34 12.54
CA ILE A 178 4.04 6.42 12.56
C ILE A 178 3.42 5.16 11.95
N ILE A 179 3.84 4.77 10.75
CA ILE A 179 3.26 3.61 10.07
C ILE A 179 3.54 2.33 10.87
N ALA A 180 4.77 2.14 11.33
CA ALA A 180 5.13 0.96 12.11
C ALA A 180 4.41 0.90 13.47
N ALA A 181 4.18 2.05 14.13
CA ALA A 181 3.41 2.08 15.37
C ALA A 181 1.94 1.72 15.14
N LEU A 182 1.34 2.20 14.05
CA LEU A 182 -0.04 1.85 13.69
C LEU A 182 -0.17 0.36 13.35
N ASP A 183 0.84 -0.22 12.70
CA ASP A 183 0.92 -1.65 12.41
C ASP A 183 1.10 -2.50 13.68
N GLY A 184 1.88 -2.04 14.66
CA GLY A 184 2.07 -2.74 15.94
C GLY A 184 0.77 -2.98 16.69
N PHE A 185 -0.08 -1.95 16.80
CA PHE A 185 -1.39 -2.03 17.45
C PHE A 185 -2.45 -2.83 16.64
N ASN A 186 -2.04 -3.83 15.88
CA ASN A 186 -2.91 -4.72 15.15
C ASN A 186 -3.65 -5.69 16.09
N PRO A 187 -5.00 -5.76 16.02
CA PRO A 187 -5.80 -6.66 16.85
C PRO A 187 -5.43 -8.15 16.66
N CYS A 188 -4.94 -8.56 15.49
CA CYS A 188 -4.47 -9.93 15.26
C CYS A 188 -3.25 -10.27 16.13
N ALA A 189 -2.26 -9.37 16.19
CA ALA A 189 -1.04 -9.53 17.00
C ALA A 189 -1.37 -9.59 18.51
N MET A 190 -2.24 -8.68 18.98
CA MET A 190 -2.64 -8.61 20.38
C MET A 190 -3.28 -9.92 20.89
N TRP A 191 -4.11 -10.60 20.08
CA TRP A 191 -4.70 -11.89 20.46
C TRP A 191 -3.68 -13.03 20.55
N VAL A 192 -2.74 -13.05 19.62
CA VAL A 192 -1.66 -14.04 19.63
C VAL A 192 -0.76 -13.83 20.84
N LEU A 193 -0.41 -12.58 21.13
CA LEU A 193 0.42 -12.25 22.27
C LEU A 193 -0.22 -12.69 23.59
N LEU A 194 -1.52 -12.47 23.76
CA LEU A 194 -2.27 -12.97 24.91
C LEU A 194 -2.26 -14.51 24.99
N PHE A 195 -2.43 -15.20 23.85
CA PHE A 195 -2.32 -16.65 23.80
C PHE A 195 -0.92 -17.13 24.22
N LEU A 196 0.14 -16.50 23.70
CA LEU A 196 1.52 -16.79 24.08
C LEU A 196 1.73 -16.59 25.58
N ILE A 197 1.33 -15.44 26.12
CA ILE A 197 1.43 -15.13 27.55
C ILE A 197 0.72 -16.21 28.38
N SER A 198 -0.48 -16.65 27.96
CA SER A 198 -1.22 -17.71 28.66
C SER A 198 -0.48 -19.05 28.71
N LEU A 199 0.22 -19.41 27.62
CA LEU A 199 1.06 -20.61 27.55
C LEU A 199 2.31 -20.46 28.43
N LEU A 200 2.92 -19.28 28.42
CA LEU A 200 4.14 -18.97 29.16
C LEU A 200 3.91 -18.95 30.68
N LEU A 201 2.78 -18.42 31.15
CA LEU A 201 2.41 -18.38 32.57
C LEU A 201 2.21 -19.77 33.20
N GLY A 202 1.92 -20.79 32.38
CA GLY A 202 1.81 -22.18 32.83
C GLY A 202 3.16 -22.84 33.15
N MET A 203 4.29 -22.17 32.89
CA MET A 203 5.62 -22.71 33.15
C MET A 203 6.15 -22.38 34.54
N GLN A 204 6.75 -23.40 35.16
CA GLN A 204 7.34 -23.32 36.51
C GLN A 204 8.61 -22.45 36.58
N SER A 205 9.35 -22.28 35.47
CA SER A 205 10.66 -21.61 35.47
C SER A 205 10.60 -20.21 34.87
N LYS A 206 10.82 -19.20 35.72
CA LYS A 206 10.89 -17.78 35.30
C LYS A 206 11.93 -17.55 34.19
N LYS A 207 13.12 -18.16 34.31
CA LYS A 207 14.19 -18.03 33.30
C LYS A 207 13.74 -18.53 31.92
N ARG A 208 13.08 -19.69 31.86
CA ARG A 208 12.59 -20.26 30.60
C ARG A 208 11.50 -19.40 29.98
N MET A 209 10.62 -18.86 30.80
CA MET A 209 9.53 -17.99 30.37
C MET A 209 10.06 -16.73 29.63
N TRP A 210 11.07 -16.06 30.21
CA TRP A 210 11.74 -14.91 29.59
C TRP A 210 12.48 -15.28 28.30
N VAL A 211 13.21 -16.40 28.30
CA VAL A 211 13.93 -16.88 27.10
C VAL A 211 12.96 -17.17 25.97
N PHE A 212 11.90 -17.94 26.22
CA PHE A 212 10.94 -18.30 25.18
C PHE A 212 10.17 -17.08 24.66
N GLY A 213 9.74 -16.16 25.51
CA GLY A 213 9.09 -14.93 25.04
C GLY A 213 10.02 -14.05 24.21
N THR A 214 11.27 -13.86 24.64
CA THR A 214 12.24 -13.06 23.88
C THR A 214 12.58 -13.71 22.54
N VAL A 215 12.78 -15.04 22.52
CA VAL A 215 13.05 -15.78 21.27
C VAL A 215 11.85 -15.70 20.34
N PHE A 216 10.62 -15.75 20.85
CA PHE A 216 9.41 -15.61 20.04
C PHE A 216 9.34 -14.24 19.36
N ILE A 217 9.52 -13.16 20.12
CA ILE A 217 9.47 -11.79 19.59
C ILE A 217 10.61 -11.56 18.60
N ALA A 218 11.83 -11.99 18.93
CA ALA A 218 12.98 -11.88 18.02
C ALA A 218 12.78 -12.68 16.73
N THR A 219 12.20 -13.88 16.81
CA THR A 219 11.87 -14.69 15.63
C THR A 219 10.78 -14.02 14.79
N SER A 220 9.77 -13.43 15.45
CA SER A 220 8.69 -12.70 14.79
C SER A 220 9.24 -11.51 14.03
N ALA A 221 10.03 -10.66 14.68
CA ALA A 221 10.75 -9.54 14.05
C ALA A 221 11.55 -9.98 12.82
N PHE A 222 12.31 -11.08 12.94
CA PHE A 222 13.10 -11.61 11.84
C PHE A 222 12.22 -12.09 10.67
N VAL A 223 11.17 -12.85 10.95
CA VAL A 223 10.24 -13.34 9.92
C VAL A 223 9.53 -12.17 9.24
N TYR A 224 9.08 -11.17 10.01
CA TYR A 224 8.45 -9.97 9.48
C TYR A 224 9.37 -9.18 8.57
N PHE A 225 10.63 -8.97 9.00
CA PHE A 225 11.67 -8.36 8.18
C PHE A 225 11.88 -9.14 6.88
N LEU A 226 11.94 -10.47 6.93
CA LEU A 226 12.07 -11.30 5.74
C LEU A 226 10.89 -11.09 4.78
N PHE A 227 9.66 -11.04 5.28
CA PHE A 227 8.48 -10.77 4.47
C PHE A 227 8.55 -9.39 3.81
N MET A 228 8.89 -8.34 4.56
CA MET A 228 9.04 -6.98 4.00
C MET A 228 10.19 -6.86 2.99
N SER A 229 11.29 -7.60 3.23
CA SER A 229 12.46 -7.60 2.34
C SER A 229 12.21 -8.33 1.03
N ALA A 230 11.32 -9.32 1.01
CA ALA A 230 11.01 -10.16 -0.15
C ALA A 230 10.01 -9.50 -1.12
N TRP A 231 10.24 -8.21 -1.42
CA TRP A 231 9.43 -7.27 -2.21
C TRP A 231 8.83 -7.83 -3.50
N LEU A 232 9.53 -8.75 -4.19
CA LEU A 232 9.34 -8.97 -5.63
C LEU A 232 8.28 -10.01 -6.08
N ASN A 233 7.48 -10.59 -5.18
CA ASN A 233 6.43 -11.55 -5.58
C ASN A 233 5.06 -11.33 -4.91
N LEU A 234 4.91 -10.28 -4.09
CA LEU A 234 3.73 -10.06 -3.28
C LEU A 234 2.52 -9.55 -4.10
N PHE A 235 2.73 -8.93 -5.25
CA PHE A 235 1.62 -8.49 -6.12
C PHE A 235 0.86 -9.66 -6.77
N LEU A 236 1.54 -10.78 -7.08
CA LEU A 236 0.88 -12.04 -7.45
C LEU A 236 0.16 -12.70 -6.26
N PHE A 237 0.50 -12.30 -5.03
CA PHE A 237 -0.10 -12.79 -3.80
C PHE A 237 -1.37 -12.01 -3.43
N LEU A 238 -1.61 -10.79 -3.91
CA LEU A 238 -2.80 -9.99 -3.59
C LEU A 238 -4.12 -10.70 -3.99
N GLY A 239 -4.13 -11.41 -5.13
CA GLY A 239 -5.27 -12.25 -5.52
C GLY A 239 -5.50 -13.43 -4.56
N PHE A 240 -4.43 -13.96 -3.96
CA PHE A 240 -4.48 -15.00 -2.93
C PHE A 240 -4.87 -14.42 -1.55
N VAL A 241 -4.43 -13.20 -1.22
CA VAL A 241 -4.74 -12.49 0.03
C VAL A 241 -6.24 -12.30 0.18
N PHE A 242 -6.99 -12.02 -0.89
CA PHE A 242 -8.46 -11.95 -0.81
C PHE A 242 -9.07 -13.25 -0.25
N TRP A 243 -8.70 -14.40 -0.82
CA TRP A 243 -9.24 -15.70 -0.38
C TRP A 243 -8.78 -16.08 1.02
N VAL A 244 -7.51 -15.82 1.35
CA VAL A 244 -7.00 -16.11 2.71
C VAL A 244 -7.63 -15.20 3.74
N ARG A 245 -7.83 -13.93 3.42
CA ARG A 245 -8.49 -12.97 4.28
C ARG A 245 -9.96 -13.32 4.51
N LEU A 246 -10.67 -13.74 3.48
CA LEU A 246 -12.04 -14.26 3.61
C LEU A 246 -12.06 -15.49 4.52
N ALA A 247 -11.12 -16.42 4.34
CA ALA A 247 -11.00 -17.60 5.20
C ALA A 247 -10.70 -17.23 6.67
N ILE A 248 -9.76 -16.33 6.93
CA ILE A 248 -9.44 -15.84 8.28
C ILE A 248 -10.65 -15.10 8.88
N GLY A 249 -11.34 -14.28 8.10
CA GLY A 249 -12.56 -13.58 8.52
C GLY A 249 -13.64 -14.56 8.98
N PHE A 250 -13.90 -15.62 8.21
CA PHE A 250 -14.85 -16.66 8.62
C PHE A 250 -14.39 -17.43 9.86
N VAL A 251 -13.11 -17.74 9.98
CA VAL A 251 -12.54 -18.36 11.18
C VAL A 251 -12.70 -17.44 12.39
N ALA A 252 -12.44 -16.15 12.26
CA ALA A 252 -12.62 -15.15 13.31
C ALA A 252 -14.09 -14.99 13.71
N LEU A 253 -15.02 -14.98 12.75
CA LEU A 253 -16.45 -14.98 13.04
C LEU A 253 -16.87 -16.25 13.79
N GLY A 254 -16.45 -17.42 13.33
CA GLY A 254 -16.74 -18.70 13.98
C GLY A 254 -16.17 -18.78 15.40
N ALA A 255 -14.91 -18.35 15.58
CA ALA A 255 -14.25 -18.28 16.88
C ALA A 255 -14.93 -17.26 17.81
N GLY A 256 -15.35 -16.10 17.27
CA GLY A 256 -16.07 -15.06 17.99
C GLY A 256 -17.43 -15.55 18.51
N ILE A 257 -18.24 -16.16 17.63
CA ILE A 257 -19.53 -16.77 18.00
C ILE A 257 -19.32 -17.87 19.05
N TYR A 258 -18.30 -18.72 18.87
CA TYR A 258 -17.98 -19.77 19.83
C TYR A 258 -17.63 -19.19 21.20
N ASN A 259 -16.78 -18.16 21.26
CA ASN A 259 -16.38 -17.49 22.50
C ASN A 259 -17.56 -16.82 23.22
N ILE A 260 -18.45 -16.15 22.48
CA ILE A 260 -19.67 -15.57 23.04
C ILE A 260 -20.61 -16.67 23.55
N ARG A 261 -20.81 -17.74 22.77
CA ARG A 261 -21.65 -18.87 23.20
C ARG A 261 -21.12 -19.48 24.49
N GLU A 262 -19.81 -19.70 24.59
CA GLU A 262 -19.16 -20.25 25.78
C GLU A 262 -19.40 -19.38 27.04
N TYR A 263 -19.39 -18.04 26.90
CA TYR A 263 -19.71 -17.12 28.00
C TYR A 263 -21.12 -17.33 28.58
N PHE A 264 -22.10 -17.61 27.72
CA PHE A 264 -23.50 -17.85 28.13
C PHE A 264 -23.72 -19.29 28.59
N THR A 265 -23.10 -20.28 27.95
CA THR A 265 -23.31 -21.70 28.28
C THR A 265 -22.46 -22.22 29.43
N ASN A 266 -21.37 -21.52 29.81
CA ASN A 266 -20.44 -21.98 30.84
C ASN A 266 -20.23 -20.95 31.97
N PRO A 267 -21.26 -20.71 32.82
CA PRO A 267 -21.24 -19.65 33.83
C PRO A 267 -20.20 -19.83 34.95
N ALA A 268 -19.65 -21.04 35.10
CA ALA A 268 -18.61 -21.34 36.09
C ALA A 268 -17.22 -20.79 35.73
N GLY A 269 -17.00 -20.30 34.49
CA GLY A 269 -15.68 -19.85 34.03
C GLY A 269 -14.62 -20.96 34.06
N THR A 270 -15.06 -22.21 34.21
CA THR A 270 -14.18 -23.38 34.23
C THR A 270 -13.86 -23.75 32.79
N CYS A 271 -12.57 -23.80 32.50
CA CYS A 271 -12.05 -24.29 31.24
C CYS A 271 -12.64 -25.69 31.01
N LYS A 272 -13.60 -25.84 30.07
CA LYS A 272 -14.13 -27.13 29.63
C LYS A 272 -13.09 -27.85 28.76
N VAL A 273 -11.91 -28.06 29.31
CA VAL A 273 -10.92 -29.02 28.78
C VAL A 273 -11.44 -30.47 28.98
N THR A 274 -12.61 -30.65 29.59
CA THR A 274 -13.28 -31.93 29.82
C THR A 274 -14.22 -32.41 28.70
N GLY A 275 -14.38 -31.66 27.60
CA GLY A 275 -15.40 -31.99 26.59
C GLY A 275 -15.05 -33.09 25.57
N THR A 276 -13.78 -33.29 25.22
CA THR A 276 -13.39 -34.33 24.24
C THR A 276 -12.01 -34.90 24.57
N GLN A 277 -11.92 -36.21 24.83
CA GLN A 277 -10.66 -36.94 25.07
C GLN A 277 -9.58 -36.63 24.02
N ARG A 278 -9.97 -36.28 22.79
CA ARG A 278 -9.07 -35.90 21.69
C ARG A 278 -8.36 -34.56 21.95
N ARG A 279 -9.06 -33.54 22.44
CA ARG A 279 -8.50 -32.21 22.70
C ARG A 279 -7.59 -32.22 23.93
N GLN A 280 -7.95 -32.99 24.96
CA GLN A 280 -7.08 -33.28 26.10
C GLN A 280 -5.79 -33.97 25.68
N LYS A 281 -5.85 -35.02 24.84
CA LYS A 281 -4.64 -35.69 24.33
C LYS A 281 -3.74 -34.77 23.50
N ILE A 282 -4.30 -33.86 22.70
CA ILE A 282 -3.51 -32.88 21.95
C ILE A 282 -2.87 -31.87 22.91
N PHE A 283 -3.64 -31.34 23.87
CA PHE A 283 -3.12 -30.37 24.85
C PHE A 283 -2.06 -30.99 25.76
N GLU A 284 -2.24 -32.25 26.19
CA GLU A 284 -1.22 -33.00 26.92
C GLU A 284 0.01 -33.32 26.07
N LYS A 285 -0.15 -33.65 24.79
CA LYS A 285 1.00 -33.82 23.88
C LYS A 285 1.77 -32.52 23.69
N LEU A 286 1.08 -31.40 23.45
CA LEU A 286 1.69 -30.07 23.35
C LEU A 286 2.37 -29.69 24.67
N LYS A 287 1.70 -29.90 25.80
CA LYS A 287 2.27 -29.66 27.13
C LYS A 287 3.48 -30.54 27.39
N LYS A 288 3.48 -31.80 26.95
CA LYS A 288 4.60 -32.73 27.10
C LYS A 288 5.77 -32.35 26.19
N ILE A 289 5.52 -31.88 24.96
CA ILE A 289 6.54 -31.33 24.05
C ILE A 289 7.17 -30.05 24.64
N VAL A 290 6.36 -29.19 25.27
CA VAL A 290 6.81 -27.94 25.89
C VAL A 290 7.44 -28.16 27.27
N GLN A 291 7.02 -29.18 28.03
CA GLN A 291 7.57 -29.54 29.34
C GLN A 291 8.73 -30.54 29.28
N GLU A 292 8.94 -31.25 28.17
CA GLU A 292 10.08 -32.16 28.04
C GLU A 292 11.40 -31.39 28.13
N LYS A 293 12.43 -32.08 28.63
CA LYS A 293 13.77 -31.52 28.86
C LYS A 293 14.47 -31.06 27.57
N HIS A 294 13.90 -31.32 26.39
CA HIS A 294 14.47 -30.96 25.09
C HIS A 294 14.08 -29.54 24.68
N VAL A 295 14.82 -28.56 25.21
CA VAL A 295 14.71 -27.13 24.86
C VAL A 295 14.65 -26.91 23.34
N LEU A 296 15.35 -27.73 22.56
CA LEU A 296 15.40 -27.66 21.10
C LEU A 296 14.03 -27.88 20.41
N LEU A 297 13.25 -28.87 20.86
CA LEU A 297 11.92 -29.15 20.28
C LEU A 297 10.92 -28.05 20.62
N ALA A 298 10.99 -27.51 21.84
CA ALA A 298 10.19 -26.35 22.24
C ALA A 298 10.54 -25.11 21.42
N LEU A 299 11.82 -24.89 21.14
CA LEU A 299 12.31 -23.75 20.35
C LEU A 299 11.91 -23.87 18.87
N LEU A 300 11.95 -25.08 18.29
CA LEU A 300 11.44 -25.32 16.94
C LEU A 300 9.92 -25.08 16.86
N GLY A 301 9.15 -25.59 17.83
CA GLY A 301 7.71 -25.33 17.90
C GLY A 301 7.39 -23.83 18.02
N LEU A 302 8.22 -23.09 18.73
CA LEU A 302 8.10 -21.65 18.87
C LEU A 302 8.38 -20.90 17.56
N ILE A 303 9.40 -21.31 16.81
CA ILE A 303 9.71 -20.72 15.50
C ILE A 303 8.55 -20.95 14.51
N VAL A 304 8.02 -22.18 14.46
CA VAL A 304 6.87 -22.51 13.60
C VAL A 304 5.64 -21.70 13.99
N LEU A 305 5.40 -21.54 15.30
CA LEU A 305 4.31 -20.71 15.80
C LEU A 305 4.51 -19.25 15.40
N ALA A 306 5.71 -18.68 15.60
CA ALA A 306 6.03 -17.30 15.23
C ALA A 306 5.83 -17.06 13.73
N PHE A 307 6.28 -17.99 12.87
CA PHE A 307 6.06 -17.90 11.43
C PHE A 307 4.57 -17.90 11.06
N ALA A 308 3.79 -18.84 11.62
CA ALA A 308 2.36 -18.94 11.34
C ALA A 308 1.59 -17.69 11.79
N VAL A 309 2.00 -17.12 12.92
CA VAL A 309 1.46 -15.88 13.47
C VAL A 309 1.76 -14.69 12.57
N ASN A 310 3.03 -14.51 12.19
CA ASN A 310 3.44 -13.39 11.34
C ASN A 310 2.80 -13.46 9.95
N LEU A 311 2.52 -14.66 9.45
CA LEU A 311 1.75 -14.82 8.21
C LEU A 311 0.32 -14.28 8.36
N VAL A 312 -0.34 -14.53 9.49
CA VAL A 312 -1.68 -14.01 9.77
C VAL A 312 -1.65 -12.49 10.00
N GLU A 313 -0.66 -11.99 10.76
CA GLU A 313 -0.45 -10.56 11.01
C GLU A 313 -0.24 -9.79 9.71
N LEU A 314 0.68 -10.27 8.86
CA LEU A 314 0.94 -9.70 7.55
C LEU A 314 -0.32 -9.60 6.71
N ILE A 315 -1.24 -10.56 6.80
CA ILE A 315 -2.52 -10.52 6.05
C ILE A 315 -3.50 -9.53 6.69
N CYS A 316 -3.50 -9.40 8.02
CA CYS A 316 -4.37 -8.48 8.74
C CYS A 316 -3.98 -7.00 8.53
N SER A 317 -2.69 -6.69 8.36
CA SER A 317 -2.18 -5.32 8.19
C SER A 317 -1.41 -5.07 6.90
N ALA A 318 -1.54 -5.95 5.89
CA ALA A 318 -0.78 -5.95 4.63
C ALA A 318 -0.64 -4.58 3.94
N GLY A 319 -1.66 -3.72 4.07
CA GLY A 319 -1.67 -2.38 3.47
C GLY A 319 -0.54 -1.49 3.97
N LEU A 320 -0.29 -1.44 5.29
CA LEU A 320 0.70 -0.53 5.88
C LEU A 320 2.14 -0.86 5.44
N PRO A 321 2.61 -2.12 5.51
CA PRO A 321 3.91 -2.50 4.98
C PRO A 321 4.02 -2.24 3.48
N ALA A 322 2.98 -2.53 2.70
CA ALA A 322 2.99 -2.37 1.24
C ALA A 322 3.15 -0.91 0.82
N VAL A 323 2.36 0.00 1.41
CA VAL A 323 2.47 1.44 1.16
C VAL A 323 3.85 1.94 1.57
N TYR A 324 4.33 1.54 2.75
CA TYR A 324 5.64 1.99 3.24
C TYR A 324 6.79 1.55 2.34
N THR A 325 6.84 0.27 1.97
CA THR A 325 7.87 -0.28 1.09
C THR A 325 7.80 0.31 -0.33
N GLN A 326 6.61 0.69 -0.80
CA GLN A 326 6.43 1.45 -2.03
C GLN A 326 7.06 2.85 -1.91
N ILE A 327 6.81 3.57 -0.81
CA ILE A 327 7.41 4.88 -0.54
C ILE A 327 8.95 4.79 -0.50
N LEU A 328 9.50 3.77 0.16
CA LEU A 328 10.95 3.54 0.19
C LEU A 328 11.53 3.32 -1.21
N THR A 329 10.83 2.52 -2.03
CA THR A 329 11.25 2.22 -3.41
C THR A 329 11.21 3.48 -4.28
N LEU A 330 10.15 4.28 -4.17
CA LEU A 330 10.00 5.54 -4.90
C LEU A 330 11.06 6.59 -4.50
N THR A 331 11.56 6.52 -3.27
CA THR A 331 12.60 7.44 -2.77
C THR A 331 13.99 7.17 -3.37
N ASN A 332 14.20 6.07 -4.12
CA ASN A 332 15.50 5.71 -4.72
C ASN A 332 16.66 5.66 -3.70
N LEU A 333 16.43 5.01 -2.58
CA LEU A 333 17.45 4.85 -1.54
C LEU A 333 18.54 3.85 -1.94
N GLU A 334 19.76 4.04 -1.44
CA GLU A 334 20.79 3.00 -1.51
C GLU A 334 20.35 1.76 -0.73
N GLY A 335 20.76 0.57 -1.15
CA GLY A 335 20.29 -0.69 -0.56
C GLY A 335 20.45 -0.76 0.97
N TRP A 336 21.54 -0.25 1.53
CA TRP A 336 21.74 -0.23 2.98
C TRP A 336 20.78 0.71 3.70
N GLN A 337 20.43 1.86 3.11
CA GLN A 337 19.46 2.79 3.66
C GLN A 337 18.07 2.16 3.65
N TYR A 338 17.70 1.53 2.54
CA TYR A 338 16.45 0.78 2.40
C TYR A 338 16.29 -0.26 3.52
N TYR A 339 17.28 -1.15 3.70
CA TYR A 339 17.21 -2.17 4.75
C TYR A 339 17.29 -1.59 6.16
N SER A 340 17.95 -0.45 6.36
CA SER A 340 17.98 0.24 7.67
C SER A 340 16.60 0.79 8.04
N TYR A 341 15.87 1.35 7.07
CA TYR A 341 14.50 1.81 7.27
C TYR A 341 13.51 0.65 7.47
N LEU A 342 13.73 -0.50 6.82
CA LEU A 342 12.97 -1.72 7.13
C LEU A 342 13.25 -2.21 8.56
N LEU A 343 14.52 -2.22 8.99
CA LEU A 343 14.87 -2.62 10.34
C LEU A 343 14.27 -1.67 11.38
N LEU A 344 14.30 -0.37 11.12
CA LEU A 344 13.65 0.63 11.97
C LEU A 344 12.13 0.39 12.03
N TYR A 345 11.48 0.11 10.90
CA TYR A 345 10.07 -0.25 10.86
C TYR A 345 9.79 -1.44 11.77
N VAL A 346 10.49 -2.57 11.58
CA VAL A 346 10.29 -3.78 12.38
C VAL A 346 10.57 -3.53 13.86
N PHE A 347 11.56 -2.72 14.19
CA PHE A 347 11.87 -2.38 15.57
C PHE A 347 10.71 -1.63 16.25
N ILE A 348 10.13 -0.63 15.58
CA ILE A 348 8.99 0.12 16.12
C ILE A 348 7.73 -0.77 16.19
N PHE A 349 7.50 -1.58 15.15
CA PHE A 349 6.41 -2.55 15.07
C PHE A 349 6.45 -3.58 16.22
N MET A 350 7.63 -3.97 16.72
CA MET A 350 7.74 -4.95 17.82
C MET A 350 7.76 -4.32 19.21
N LEU A 351 7.73 -2.98 19.30
CA LEU A 351 7.91 -2.27 20.57
C LEU A 351 6.71 -2.46 21.49
N ASP A 352 5.50 -2.43 20.96
CA ASP A 352 4.27 -2.66 21.71
C ASP A 352 4.13 -4.13 22.16
N ASP A 353 4.52 -5.09 21.32
CA ASP A 353 4.63 -6.51 21.68
C ASP A 353 5.59 -6.72 22.85
N LEU A 354 6.77 -6.09 22.80
CA LEU A 354 7.72 -6.07 23.90
C LEU A 354 7.08 -5.43 25.14
N PHE A 355 6.44 -4.27 24.99
CA PHE A 355 5.82 -3.58 26.11
C PHE A 355 4.76 -4.45 26.82
N VAL A 356 3.83 -5.02 26.07
CA VAL A 356 2.77 -5.89 26.61
C VAL A 356 3.35 -7.17 27.19
N PHE A 357 4.34 -7.79 26.53
CA PHE A 357 5.05 -8.96 27.07
C PHE A 357 5.73 -8.65 28.41
N PHE A 358 6.51 -7.56 28.49
CA PHE A 358 7.20 -7.16 29.71
C PHE A 358 6.23 -6.86 30.86
N VAL A 359 5.16 -6.10 30.58
CA VAL A 359 4.10 -5.81 31.55
C VAL A 359 3.47 -7.12 32.02
N ALA A 360 3.00 -7.97 31.11
CA ALA A 360 2.40 -9.25 31.46
C ALA A 360 3.31 -10.13 32.31
N MET A 361 4.60 -10.20 31.97
CA MET A 361 5.59 -11.00 32.67
C MET A 361 5.89 -10.51 34.08
N ILE A 362 5.75 -9.22 34.36
CA ILE A 362 5.93 -8.63 35.69
C ILE A 362 4.61 -8.70 36.48
N THR A 363 3.49 -8.33 35.87
CA THR A 363 2.19 -8.13 36.53
C THR A 363 1.43 -9.44 36.76
N LEU A 364 1.41 -10.37 35.79
CA LEU A 364 0.69 -11.65 35.91
C LEU A 364 1.43 -12.68 36.78
N GLN A 365 2.68 -12.40 37.16
CA GLN A 365 3.33 -13.11 38.27
C GLN A 365 2.72 -12.75 39.64
N ALA A 366 2.08 -11.58 39.75
CA ALA A 366 1.48 -11.08 41.00
C ALA A 366 -0.02 -11.39 41.11
N VAL A 367 -0.70 -11.60 39.97
CA VAL A 367 -2.15 -11.87 39.92
C VAL A 367 -2.35 -13.21 39.22
N GLY A 368 -2.41 -14.31 39.98
CA GLY A 368 -2.79 -15.60 39.43
C GLY A 368 -4.12 -15.47 38.69
N VAL A 369 -4.18 -15.94 37.44
CA VAL A 369 -5.36 -15.83 36.58
C VAL A 369 -6.55 -16.51 37.26
N THR A 370 -7.41 -15.72 37.91
CA THR A 370 -8.62 -16.25 38.55
C THR A 370 -9.68 -16.55 37.48
N ASN A 371 -10.49 -17.60 37.68
CA ASN A 371 -11.54 -18.05 36.75
C ASN A 371 -12.53 -16.94 36.34
N LYS A 372 -12.60 -15.83 37.10
CA LYS A 372 -13.43 -14.67 36.81
C LYS A 372 -12.95 -13.88 35.58
N TYR A 373 -11.64 -13.75 35.39
CA TYR A 373 -11.06 -13.06 34.23
C TYR A 373 -11.18 -13.88 32.95
N GLY A 374 -11.09 -15.22 33.03
CA GLY A 374 -11.28 -16.10 31.88
C GLY A 374 -12.67 -15.97 31.26
N ARG A 375 -13.71 -15.87 32.09
CA ARG A 375 -15.09 -15.67 31.62
C ARG A 375 -15.26 -14.31 30.91
N ILE A 376 -14.75 -13.23 31.49
CA ILE A 376 -14.82 -11.88 30.90
C ILE A 376 -14.01 -11.82 29.59
N SER A 377 -12.87 -12.50 29.52
CA SER A 377 -12.05 -12.58 28.33
C SER A 377 -12.77 -13.25 27.15
N HIS A 378 -13.64 -14.24 27.39
CA HIS A 378 -14.41 -14.87 26.32
C HIS A 378 -15.44 -13.93 25.69
N ILE A 379 -16.14 -13.12 26.48
CA ILE A 379 -17.12 -12.18 25.91
C ILE A 379 -16.45 -10.99 25.22
N VAL A 380 -15.48 -10.35 25.88
CA VAL A 380 -14.74 -9.22 25.29
C VAL A 380 -14.01 -9.67 24.04
N GLY A 381 -13.34 -10.83 24.10
CA GLY A 381 -12.64 -11.39 22.95
C GLY A 381 -13.54 -11.86 21.84
N GLY A 382 -14.68 -12.46 22.17
CA GLY A 382 -15.67 -12.86 21.18
C GLY A 382 -16.26 -11.68 20.42
N ILE A 383 -16.56 -10.57 21.11
CA ILE A 383 -17.07 -9.34 20.48
C ILE A 383 -16.01 -8.73 19.55
N ILE A 384 -14.77 -8.59 20.03
CA ILE A 384 -13.67 -8.05 19.22
C ILE A 384 -13.42 -8.92 17.98
N MET A 385 -13.36 -10.25 18.13
CA MET A 385 -13.19 -11.18 17.00
C MET A 385 -14.34 -11.11 15.99
N LEU A 386 -15.59 -10.90 16.45
CA LEU A 386 -16.73 -10.72 15.57
C LEU A 386 -16.64 -9.42 14.75
N ILE A 387 -16.31 -8.30 15.41
CA ILE A 387 -16.16 -7.00 14.76
C ILE A 387 -15.03 -7.08 13.73
N MET A 388 -13.87 -7.62 14.13
CA MET A 388 -12.73 -7.85 13.25
C MET A 388 -13.06 -8.74 12.06
N GLY A 389 -13.70 -9.89 12.30
CA GLY A 389 -14.08 -10.82 11.24
C GLY A 389 -15.08 -10.21 10.26
N ALA A 390 -16.04 -9.42 10.75
CA ALA A 390 -17.00 -8.72 9.92
C ALA A 390 -16.35 -7.62 9.07
N LEU A 391 -15.47 -6.80 9.67
CA LEU A 391 -14.70 -5.80 8.94
C LEU A 391 -13.80 -6.45 7.88
N LEU A 392 -13.14 -7.57 8.20
CA LEU A 392 -12.33 -8.33 7.25
C LEU A 392 -13.14 -8.94 6.09
N ILE A 393 -14.46 -9.10 6.18
CA ILE A 393 -15.29 -9.65 5.10
C ILE A 393 -15.99 -8.53 4.31
N PHE A 394 -16.57 -7.56 5.01
CA PHE A 394 -17.50 -6.60 4.42
C PHE A 394 -16.89 -5.23 4.12
N LYS A 395 -15.91 -4.78 4.91
CA LYS A 395 -15.26 -3.48 4.72
C LYS A 395 -13.73 -3.56 4.94
N PRO A 396 -13.00 -4.14 3.97
CA PRO A 396 -11.55 -4.09 3.91
C PRO A 396 -10.89 -2.77 4.23
N GLU A 397 -11.40 -1.73 3.61
CA GLU A 397 -10.72 -0.44 3.53
C GLU A 397 -10.60 0.19 4.92
N LEU A 398 -11.49 -0.17 5.84
CA LEU A 398 -11.44 0.29 7.24
C LEU A 398 -10.29 -0.34 8.05
N LEU A 399 -9.74 -1.47 7.61
CA LEU A 399 -8.66 -2.19 8.30
C LEU A 399 -7.34 -2.13 7.53
N MET A 400 -7.42 -2.18 6.21
CA MET A 400 -6.31 -1.99 5.30
C MET A 400 -6.29 -0.50 4.97
N PHE A 401 -5.62 0.29 5.82
CA PHE A 401 -5.41 1.72 5.60
C PHE A 401 -4.82 1.93 4.19
N GLY A 402 -5.68 2.28 3.24
CA GLY A 402 -5.40 2.34 1.81
C GLY A 402 -6.52 3.08 1.10
#